data_AF-A0A060C3V9-F1
#
_entry.id   AF-A0A060C3V9-F1
#
_cell.length_a   1.000
_cell.length_b   1.000
_cell.length_c   1.000
_cell.angle_alpha   90.00
_cell.angle_beta   90.00
_cell.angle_gamma   90.00
#
_symmetry.space_group_name_H-M   'P 1'
#
loop_
_entity.id
_entity.type
_entity.pdbx_description
1 polymer ?
#
loop_
_entity_poly.entity_id
_entity_poly.type
_entity_poly.pdbx_seq_one_letter_code
_entity_poly.pdbx_strand_id
1 'polypeptide(L)'
;RLDPTRQLCLASQVAAGHRVTVYSFGDIPGLPRDIIRADAGAILPHSFAERLRPLEPDGSWRNRTMLQYSDFFRMRLMEQRLGLWVDADVLLLKPIMIDTAKPYFAWEDPYRLGNSVLY
;
A
#
# COMPACT_ATOMS: atom_id res chain seq x y z
N ARG A 1 4.78 -1.23 -15.71
CA ARG A 1 6.19 -1.19 -15.24
C ARG A 1 6.26 -0.21 -14.09
N LEU A 2 6.95 -0.56 -13.00
CA LEU A 2 7.11 0.30 -11.82
C LEU A 2 8.08 1.45 -12.12
N ASP A 3 7.75 2.66 -11.66
CA ASP A 3 8.61 3.84 -11.83
C ASP A 3 9.84 3.80 -10.91
N PRO A 4 10.93 4.52 -11.24
CA PRO A 4 12.17 4.49 -10.47
C PRO A 4 12.04 4.93 -9.01
N THR A 5 11.14 5.88 -8.72
CA THR A 5 10.92 6.36 -7.34
C THR A 5 10.35 5.25 -6.47
N ARG A 6 9.30 4.57 -6.93
CA ARG A 6 8.73 3.42 -6.20
C ARG A 6 9.70 2.25 -6.09
N GLN A 7 10.53 2.03 -7.12
CA GLN A 7 11.60 1.02 -7.03
C GLN A 7 12.58 1.33 -5.91
N LEU A 8 13.03 2.59 -5.80
CA LEU A 8 13.94 3.03 -4.74
C LEU A 8 13.28 2.92 -3.36
N CYS A 9 12.04 3.37 -3.21
CA CYS A 9 11.32 3.32 -1.94
C CYS A 9 11.14 1.87 -1.46
N LEU A 10 10.67 0.96 -2.31
CA LEU A 10 10.54 -0.45 -1.93
C LEU A 10 11.89 -1.11 -1.65
N ALA A 11 12.93 -0.78 -2.41
CA ALA A 11 14.29 -1.26 -2.12
C ALA A 11 14.79 -0.76 -0.75
N SER A 12 14.48 0.49 -0.37
CA SER A 12 14.82 1.03 0.95
C SER A 12 14.09 0.31 2.08
N GLN A 13 12.84 -0.13 1.86
CA GLN A 13 12.08 -0.88 2.85
C GLN A 13 12.71 -2.25 3.12
N VAL A 14 13.14 -2.95 2.06
CA VAL A 14 13.91 -4.19 2.18
C VAL A 14 15.27 -3.93 2.86
N ALA A 15 15.99 -2.89 2.43
CA ALA A 15 17.31 -2.55 2.99
C ALA A 15 17.25 -2.16 4.47
N ALA A 16 16.12 -1.61 4.93
CA ALA A 16 15.83 -1.34 6.34
C ALA A 16 15.46 -2.60 7.14
N GLY A 17 15.58 -3.80 6.55
CA GLY A 17 15.41 -5.09 7.22
C GLY A 17 13.98 -5.64 7.22
N HIS A 18 13.04 -5.04 6.49
CA HIS A 18 11.65 -5.50 6.47
C HIS A 18 11.43 -6.60 5.43
N ARG A 19 10.55 -7.55 5.77
CA ARG A 19 10.00 -8.50 4.81
C ARG A 19 8.86 -7.82 4.05
N VAL A 20 9.16 -7.33 2.85
CA VAL A 20 8.21 -6.54 2.04
C VAL A 20 7.37 -7.45 1.14
N THR A 21 6.05 -7.32 1.23
CA THR A 21 5.10 -7.96 0.30
C THR A 21 4.36 -6.90 -0.50
N VAL A 22 4.40 -7.00 -1.83
CA VAL A 22 3.63 -6.15 -2.74
C VAL A 22 2.45 -6.93 -3.27
N TYR A 23 1.25 -6.40 -3.01
CA TYR A 23 -0.01 -6.95 -3.50
C TYR A 23 -0.40 -6.32 -4.83
N SER A 24 -0.77 -7.16 -5.80
CA SER A 24 -1.14 -6.72 -7.13
C SER A 24 -2.07 -7.74 -7.81
N PHE A 25 -2.91 -7.30 -8.74
CA PHE A 25 -3.77 -8.21 -9.53
C PHE A 25 -3.03 -8.90 -10.68
N GLY A 26 -1.78 -8.53 -10.93
CA GLY A 26 -0.97 -9.08 -12.01
C GLY A 26 0.47 -8.63 -11.87
N ASP A 27 1.33 -9.13 -12.75
CA ASP A 27 2.76 -8.88 -12.64
C ASP A 27 3.11 -7.39 -12.74
N ILE A 28 4.03 -6.96 -11.87
CA ILE A 28 4.64 -5.63 -11.90
C ILE A 28 6.10 -5.76 -12.38
N PRO A 29 6.39 -5.41 -13.64
CA PRO A 29 7.77 -5.35 -14.14
C PRO A 29 8.57 -4.27 -13.41
N GLY A 30 9.78 -4.61 -12.97
CA GLY A 30 10.70 -3.70 -12.27
C GLY A 30 10.61 -3.72 -10.75
N LEU A 31 9.79 -4.59 -10.14
CA LEU A 31 9.86 -4.80 -8.68
C LEU A 31 11.25 -5.35 -8.28
N PRO A 32 11.87 -4.82 -7.20
CA PRO A 32 13.08 -5.37 -6.59
C PRO A 32 13.00 -6.88 -6.34
N ARG A 33 14.14 -7.58 -6.44
CA ARG A 33 14.20 -9.05 -6.39
C ARG A 33 13.72 -9.64 -5.07
N ASP A 34 14.02 -8.97 -3.96
CA ASP A 34 13.74 -9.47 -2.61
C ASP A 34 12.32 -9.14 -2.11
N ILE A 35 11.46 -8.64 -2.99
CA ILE A 35 10.04 -8.39 -2.70
C ILE A 35 9.23 -9.65 -2.91
N ILE A 36 8.40 -9.97 -1.92
CA ILE A 36 7.39 -11.02 -2.03
C ILE A 36 6.21 -10.46 -2.82
N ARG A 37 5.71 -11.25 -3.78
CA ARG A 37 4.55 -10.89 -4.59
C ARG A 37 3.35 -11.67 -4.07
N ALA A 38 2.21 -11.00 -3.96
CA ALA A 38 0.95 -11.62 -3.56
C ALA A 38 -0.20 -11.09 -4.41
N ASP A 39 -1.25 -11.90 -4.56
CA ASP A 39 -2.47 -11.50 -5.25
C ASP A 39 -3.26 -10.50 -4.39
N ALA A 40 -3.52 -9.31 -4.92
CA ALA A 40 -4.39 -8.33 -4.28
C ALA A 40 -5.82 -8.86 -4.08
N GLY A 41 -6.30 -9.74 -4.97
CA GLY A 41 -7.61 -10.36 -4.89
C GLY A 41 -7.86 -11.16 -3.61
N ALA A 42 -6.79 -11.65 -2.97
CA ALA A 42 -6.87 -12.35 -1.69
C ALA A 42 -7.25 -11.43 -0.51
N ILE A 43 -6.95 -10.13 -0.61
CA ILE A 43 -7.27 -9.15 0.44
C ILE A 43 -8.58 -8.43 0.13
N LEU A 44 -8.70 -7.94 -1.11
CA LEU A 44 -9.87 -7.24 -1.59
C LEU A 44 -10.05 -7.58 -3.09
N PRO A 45 -11.23 -8.07 -3.52
CA PRO A 45 -11.41 -8.49 -4.89
C PRO A 45 -11.45 -7.29 -5.85
N HIS A 46 -10.98 -7.48 -7.08
CA HIS A 46 -11.03 -6.44 -8.12
C HIS A 46 -12.44 -5.90 -8.37
N SER A 47 -13.46 -6.75 -8.21
CA SER A 47 -14.87 -6.35 -8.34
C SER A 47 -15.30 -5.29 -7.31
N PHE A 48 -14.56 -5.11 -6.21
CA PHE A 48 -14.79 -4.02 -5.27
C PHE A 48 -14.41 -2.66 -5.87
N ALA A 49 -13.32 -2.58 -6.65
CA ALA A 49 -12.92 -1.34 -7.32
C ALA A 49 -14.04 -0.85 -8.27
N GLU A 50 -14.73 -1.77 -8.93
CA GLU A 50 -15.86 -1.45 -9.80
C GLU A 50 -17.02 -0.75 -9.06
N ARG A 51 -17.23 -1.07 -7.77
CA ARG A 51 -18.26 -0.43 -6.93
C ARG A 51 -17.88 0.99 -6.49
N LEU A 52 -16.59 1.34 -6.56
CA LEU A 52 -16.07 2.67 -6.24
C LEU A 52 -16.07 3.59 -7.48
N ARG A 53 -16.50 3.10 -8.65
CA ARG A 53 -16.55 3.91 -9.87
C ARG A 53 -17.64 4.97 -9.72
N PRO A 54 -17.30 6.28 -9.88
CA PRO A 54 -18.29 7.33 -9.97
C PRO A 54 -19.25 7.09 -11.14
N LEU A 55 -20.46 7.62 -11.02
CA LEU A 55 -21.50 7.50 -12.05
C LEU A 55 -21.20 8.29 -13.33
N GLU A 56 -20.19 9.16 -13.31
CA GLU A 56 -19.89 10.06 -14.42
C GLU A 56 -19.22 9.30 -15.61
N PRO A 57 -19.33 9.77 -16.87
CA PRO A 57 -19.03 8.93 -18.05
C PRO A 57 -17.62 9.11 -18.67
N ASP A 58 -16.90 10.19 -18.38
CA ASP A 58 -15.70 10.65 -19.10
C ASP A 58 -14.39 9.84 -18.89
N GLY A 59 -14.36 8.91 -17.93
CA GLY A 59 -13.23 8.01 -17.70
C GLY A 59 -12.07 8.60 -16.89
N SER A 60 -12.13 9.88 -16.46
CA SER A 60 -11.15 10.52 -15.57
C SER A 60 -11.09 9.91 -14.15
N TRP A 61 -12.05 9.04 -13.85
CA TRP A 61 -12.28 8.42 -12.55
C TRP A 61 -11.32 7.31 -12.18
N ARG A 62 -10.67 6.68 -13.17
CA ARG A 62 -9.87 5.47 -12.95
C ARG A 62 -8.80 5.67 -11.88
N ASN A 63 -8.16 6.85 -11.85
CA ASN A 63 -7.17 7.17 -10.84
C ASN A 63 -7.80 7.37 -9.45
N ARG A 64 -8.99 8.01 -9.36
CA ARG A 64 -9.71 8.19 -8.08
C ARG A 64 -10.16 6.86 -7.50
N THR A 65 -10.70 5.98 -8.35
CA THR A 65 -11.10 4.62 -7.97
C THR A 65 -9.91 3.84 -7.41
N MET A 66 -8.71 3.96 -8.01
CA MET A 66 -7.52 3.28 -7.51
C MET A 66 -7.03 3.83 -6.16
N LEU A 67 -7.10 5.16 -5.94
CA LEU A 67 -6.76 5.76 -4.64
C LEU A 67 -7.71 5.28 -3.55
N GLN A 68 -9.02 5.35 -3.80
CA GLN A 68 -10.04 4.87 -2.86
C GLN A 68 -9.91 3.37 -2.61
N TYR A 69 -9.64 2.59 -3.66
CA TYR A 69 -9.41 1.15 -3.52
C TYR A 69 -8.23 0.86 -2.58
N SER A 70 -7.12 1.59 -2.71
CA SER A 70 -5.96 1.48 -1.81
C SER A 70 -6.34 1.80 -0.35
N ASP A 71 -7.19 2.80 -0.14
CA ASP A 71 -7.69 3.15 1.20
C ASP A 71 -8.47 1.99 1.84
N PHE A 72 -9.36 1.34 1.09
CA PHE A 72 -10.06 0.15 1.60
C PHE A 72 -9.13 -1.06 1.75
N PHE A 73 -8.20 -1.23 0.81
CA PHE A 73 -7.25 -2.34 0.83
C PHE A 73 -6.44 -2.36 2.12
N ARG A 74 -5.88 -1.21 2.53
CA ARG A 74 -5.09 -1.14 3.76
C ARG A 74 -5.93 -1.48 5.00
N MET A 75 -7.19 -1.03 5.06
CA MET A 75 -8.09 -1.36 6.17
C MET A 75 -8.38 -2.86 6.24
N ARG A 76 -8.57 -3.51 5.10
CA ARG A 76 -8.79 -4.97 5.03
C ARG A 76 -7.52 -5.75 5.39
N LEU A 77 -6.34 -5.23 5.05
CA LEU A 77 -5.07 -5.78 5.48
C LEU A 77 -4.91 -5.72 7.01
N MET A 78 -5.26 -4.59 7.62
CA MET A 78 -5.25 -4.42 9.09
C MET A 78 -6.24 -5.37 9.77
N GLU A 79 -7.46 -5.49 9.24
CA GLU A 79 -8.47 -6.42 9.76
C GLU A 79 -7.96 -7.87 9.78
N GLN A 80 -7.18 -8.25 8.77
CA GLN A 80 -6.56 -9.58 8.66
C GLN A 80 -5.23 -9.71 9.43
N ARG A 81 -4.76 -8.63 10.08
CA ARG A 81 -3.50 -8.59 10.85
C ARG A 81 -2.28 -9.04 10.04
N LEU A 82 -2.21 -8.66 8.77
CA LEU A 82 -1.14 -9.06 7.85
C LEU A 82 0.12 -8.19 7.93
N GLY A 83 0.29 -7.48 9.05
CA GLY A 83 1.44 -6.64 9.33
C GLY A 83 1.22 -5.16 9.00
N LEU A 84 2.32 -4.43 8.97
CA LEU A 84 2.37 -2.99 8.72
C LEU A 84 2.05 -2.67 7.25
N TRP A 85 1.14 -1.72 7.02
CA TRP A 85 1.01 -1.07 5.71
C TRP A 85 2.06 0.02 5.57
N VAL A 86 2.72 0.07 4.41
CA VAL A 86 3.64 1.14 4.00
C VAL A 86 3.38 1.43 2.53
N ASP A 87 3.08 2.67 2.17
CA ASP A 87 2.89 3.07 0.79
C ASP A 87 4.16 2.79 -0.05
N ALA A 88 3.97 2.42 -1.31
CA ALA A 88 5.07 2.02 -2.20
C ALA A 88 6.03 3.17 -2.57
N ASP A 89 5.65 4.42 -2.28
CA ASP A 89 6.45 5.63 -2.47
C ASP A 89 6.98 6.21 -1.14
N VAL A 90 6.89 5.48 -0.02
CA VAL A 90 7.54 5.84 1.25
C VAL A 90 8.97 5.31 1.29
N LEU A 91 9.92 6.25 1.35
CA LEU A 91 11.35 5.97 1.52
C LEU A 91 11.67 5.76 3.01
N LEU A 92 12.30 4.64 3.36
CA LEU A 92 12.77 4.37 4.72
C LEU A 92 14.26 4.68 4.87
N LEU A 93 14.56 5.57 5.81
CA LEU A 93 15.94 5.90 6.21
C LEU A 93 16.43 5.03 7.37
N LYS A 94 15.51 4.39 8.09
CA LYS A 94 15.78 3.50 9.23
C LYS A 94 14.67 2.45 9.37
N PRO A 95 14.91 1.34 10.08
CA PRO A 95 13.88 0.35 10.36
C PRO A 95 12.70 0.96 11.14
N ILE A 96 11.47 0.55 10.79
CA ILE A 96 10.27 0.85 11.57
C ILE A 96 10.18 -0.16 12.71
N MET A 97 10.12 0.35 13.94
CA MET A 97 9.95 -0.44 15.16
C MET A 97 8.60 -0.10 15.77
N ILE A 98 7.71 -1.09 15.88
CA ILE A 98 6.35 -0.93 16.41
C ILE A 98 6.09 -1.93 17.54
N ASP A 99 5.36 -1.48 18.56
CA ASP A 99 4.78 -2.33 19.60
C ASP A 99 3.44 -2.88 19.08
N THR A 100 3.38 -4.18 18.80
CA THR A 100 2.19 -4.79 18.18
C THR A 100 0.93 -4.74 19.06
N ALA A 101 1.06 -4.32 20.32
CA ALA A 101 -0.07 -4.10 21.23
C ALA A 101 -0.74 -2.73 21.06
N LYS A 102 -0.22 -1.85 20.18
CA LYS A 102 -0.71 -0.48 20.00
C LYS A 102 -0.90 -0.14 18.52
N PRO A 103 -1.86 0.75 18.19
CA PRO A 103 -1.98 1.26 16.83
C PRO A 103 -0.90 2.29 16.53
N TYR A 104 -0.42 2.32 15.29
CA TYR A 104 0.52 3.30 14.77
C TYR A 104 0.02 3.91 13.47
N PHE A 105 0.15 5.22 13.36
CA PHE A 105 -0.22 6.00 12.18
C PHE A 105 0.95 6.87 11.75
N ALA A 106 1.05 7.14 10.45
CA ALA A 106 1.92 8.20 9.98
C ALA A 106 1.44 9.54 10.56
N TRP A 107 2.39 10.40 10.95
CA TRP A 107 2.05 11.76 11.33
C TRP A 107 1.87 12.61 10.06
N GLU A 108 0.73 13.30 9.93
CA GLU A 108 0.50 14.27 8.85
C GLU A 108 0.62 15.70 9.38
N ASP A 109 -0.18 16.06 10.39
CA ASP A 109 -0.13 17.36 11.05
C ASP A 109 -0.79 17.30 12.47
N PRO A 110 -0.90 18.41 13.23
CA PRO A 110 -1.51 18.40 14.57
C PRO A 110 -2.99 17.99 14.64
N TYR A 111 -3.71 17.99 13.53
CA TYR A 111 -5.14 17.70 13.45
C TYR A 111 -5.47 16.46 12.62
N ARG A 112 -4.49 15.91 11.89
CA ARG A 112 -4.68 14.81 10.94
C ARG A 112 -3.64 13.72 11.11
N LEU A 113 -4.11 12.49 10.97
CA LEU A 113 -3.28 11.29 10.89
C LEU A 113 -3.10 10.93 9.42
N GLY A 114 -1.84 10.67 9.03
CA GLY A 114 -1.53 10.13 7.72
C GLY A 114 -1.82 8.63 7.66
N ASN A 115 -2.20 8.16 6.47
CA ASN A 115 -2.52 6.76 6.20
C ASN A 115 -1.45 6.05 5.34
N SER A 116 -0.33 6.72 5.07
CA SER A 116 0.78 6.19 4.28
C SER A 116 1.59 5.12 5.01
N VAL A 117 1.48 5.07 6.34
CA VAL A 117 2.00 4.02 7.22
C VAL A 117 0.94 3.72 8.26
N LEU A 118 0.53 2.46 8.41
CA LEU A 118 -0.56 2.05 9.30
C LEU A 118 -0.30 0.67 9.92
N TYR A 119 -0.45 0.57 11.24
CA TYR A 119 -0.48 -0.67 12.02
C TYR A 119 -1.61 -0.66 13.04
#